data_AF-A0A3S1IYH3-F1
#
_entry.id   AF-A0A3S1IYH3-F1
#
_cell.length_a   1.000
_cell.length_b   1.000
_cell.length_c   1.000
_cell.angle_alpha   90.00
_cell.angle_beta   90.00
_cell.angle_gamma   90.00
#
_symmetry.space_group_name_H-M   'P 1'
#
loop_
_entity.id
_entity.type
_entity.pdbx_description
1 polymer ?
#
loop_
_entity_poly.entity_id
_entity_poly.type
_entity_poly.pdbx_seq_one_letter_code
_entity_poly.pdbx_strand_id
1 'polypeptide(L)'
;MTFTELKSQLLSLTPAEKAEVIQLLSQSLANTWQGINKTPGVMGGDACIRQTRIPVWLLVSYQRSGLSEAKILDNYPTLSAVDLANAWSYAQVYANEIEAAIAKHNEAKNIVPLRTINCWCVNQSVYTLLV
;
A
#
# COMPACT_ATOMS: atom_id res chain seq x y z
N MET A 1 -22.95 -19.24 -7.06
CA MET A 1 -22.44 -20.15 -6.02
C MET A 1 -22.52 -19.46 -4.68
N THR A 2 -23.15 -20.09 -3.70
CA THR A 2 -23.18 -19.63 -2.32
C THR A 2 -21.99 -20.21 -1.54
N PHE A 3 -21.56 -19.55 -0.47
CA PHE A 3 -20.46 -20.05 0.37
C PHE A 3 -20.73 -21.47 0.91
N THR A 4 -22.00 -21.78 1.18
CA THR A 4 -22.45 -23.10 1.64
C THR A 4 -22.21 -24.19 0.60
N GLU A 5 -22.51 -23.93 -0.67
CA GLU A 5 -22.24 -24.86 -1.77
C GLU A 5 -20.74 -25.12 -1.93
N LEU A 6 -19.95 -24.05 -1.84
CA LEU A 6 -18.49 -24.11 -1.98
C LEU A 6 -17.84 -24.91 -0.83
N LYS A 7 -18.34 -24.75 0.40
CA LYS A 7 -17.91 -25.54 1.56
C LYS A 7 -18.19 -27.03 1.36
N SER A 8 -19.36 -27.39 0.85
CA SER A 8 -19.72 -28.78 0.58
C SER A 8 -18.77 -29.42 -0.44
N GLN A 9 -18.45 -28.70 -1.52
CA GLN A 9 -17.53 -29.17 -2.55
C GLN A 9 -16.11 -29.38 -2.02
N LEU A 10 -15.59 -28.44 -1.21
CA LEU A 10 -14.28 -28.56 -0.59
C LEU A 10 -14.18 -29.75 0.37
N LEU A 11 -15.27 -30.08 1.08
CA LEU A 11 -15.29 -31.22 1.99
C LEU A 11 -15.27 -32.56 1.25
N SER A 12 -15.89 -32.64 0.06
CA SER A 12 -15.92 -33.85 -0.78
C SER A 12 -14.61 -34.16 -1.52
N LEU A 13 -13.65 -33.24 -1.56
CA LEU A 13 -12.35 -33.46 -2.21
C LEU A 13 -11.51 -34.52 -1.48
N THR A 14 -10.67 -35.22 -2.25
CA THR A 14 -9.65 -36.13 -1.74
C THR A 14 -8.57 -35.35 -0.96
N PRO A 15 -7.77 -36.01 -0.11
CA PRO A 15 -6.66 -35.35 0.60
C PRO A 15 -5.64 -34.68 -0.33
N ALA A 16 -5.37 -35.26 -1.50
CA ALA A 16 -4.44 -34.70 -2.49
C ALA A 16 -4.98 -33.41 -3.11
N GLU A 17 -6.23 -33.44 -3.58
CA GLU A 17 -6.91 -32.25 -4.14
C GLU A 17 -7.05 -31.14 -3.09
N LYS A 18 -7.32 -31.50 -1.82
CA LYS A 18 -7.33 -30.53 -0.71
C LYS A 18 -5.98 -29.84 -0.55
N ALA A 19 -4.87 -30.58 -0.66
CA ALA A 19 -3.53 -30.02 -0.58
C ALA A 19 -3.24 -29.06 -1.74
N GLU A 20 -3.64 -29.41 -2.97
CA GLU A 20 -3.50 -28.54 -4.15
C GLU A 20 -4.32 -27.24 -4.00
N VAL A 21 -5.56 -27.34 -3.52
CA VAL A 21 -6.40 -26.16 -3.26
C VAL A 21 -5.79 -25.28 -2.18
N ILE A 22 -5.26 -25.85 -1.09
CA ILE A 22 -4.58 -25.07 -0.05
C ILE A 22 -3.35 -24.36 -0.64
N GLN A 23 -2.56 -25.03 -1.48
CA GLN A 23 -1.40 -24.44 -2.12
C GLN A 23 -1.79 -23.28 -3.06
N LEU A 24 -2.82 -23.46 -3.88
CA LEU A 24 -3.34 -22.44 -4.79
C LEU A 24 -3.89 -21.22 -4.02
N LEU A 25 -4.70 -21.47 -2.99
CA LEU A 25 -5.24 -20.39 -2.14
C LEU A 25 -4.12 -19.68 -1.38
N SER A 26 -3.12 -20.40 -0.88
CA SER A 26 -1.97 -19.79 -0.21
C SER A 26 -1.19 -18.89 -1.16
N GLN A 27 -1.00 -19.28 -2.42
CA GLN A 27 -0.36 -18.44 -3.44
C GLN A 27 -1.20 -17.20 -3.78
N SER A 28 -2.52 -17.36 -3.89
CA SER A 28 -3.44 -16.24 -4.16
C SER A 28 -3.49 -15.25 -2.98
N LEU A 29 -3.50 -15.77 -1.74
CA LEU A 29 -3.53 -14.97 -0.52
C LEU A 29 -2.17 -14.36 -0.19
N ALA A 30 -1.05 -14.98 -0.59
CA ALA A 30 0.27 -14.38 -0.47
C ALA A 30 0.39 -13.06 -1.28
N ASN A 31 -0.40 -12.93 -2.34
CA ASN A 31 -0.53 -11.69 -3.11
C ASN A 31 -1.52 -10.69 -2.48
N THR A 32 -2.24 -11.10 -1.44
CA THR A 32 -3.17 -10.26 -0.68
C THR A 32 -2.45 -9.70 0.53
N TRP A 33 -1.82 -8.54 0.36
CA TRP A 33 -1.20 -7.84 1.48
C TRP A 33 -2.24 -7.32 2.45
N GLN A 34 -2.13 -7.72 3.71
CA GLN A 34 -3.01 -7.23 4.76
C GLN A 34 -2.80 -5.72 4.94
N GLY A 35 -3.87 -4.95 4.79
CA GLY A 35 -3.84 -3.50 4.98
C GLY A 35 -3.23 -2.71 3.82
N ILE A 36 -2.94 -3.31 2.66
CA ILE A 36 -2.45 -2.57 1.48
C ILE A 36 -3.27 -2.95 0.25
N ASN A 37 -3.81 -1.92 -0.41
CA ASN A 37 -4.58 -2.07 -1.64
C ASN A 37 -3.83 -1.44 -2.82
N LYS A 38 -3.82 -2.16 -3.95
CA LYS A 38 -3.47 -1.62 -5.26
C LYS A 38 -4.73 -1.50 -6.09
N THR A 39 -5.17 -0.28 -6.35
CA THR A 39 -6.37 -0.02 -7.17
C THR A 39 -5.92 0.64 -8.47
N PRO A 40 -6.06 -0.03 -9.63
CA PRO A 40 -5.75 0.58 -10.93
C PRO A 40 -6.50 1.91 -11.10
N GLY A 41 -5.79 2.96 -11.52
CA GLY A 41 -6.36 4.29 -11.72
C GLY A 41 -6.43 5.18 -10.47
N VAL A 42 -6.20 4.65 -9.26
CA VAL A 42 -6.05 5.45 -8.04
C VAL A 42 -4.55 5.65 -7.77
N MET A 43 -4.10 6.91 -7.63
CA MET A 43 -2.67 7.25 -7.45
C MET A 43 -1.74 6.57 -8.48
N GLY A 44 -2.19 6.44 -9.74
CA GLY A 44 -1.39 5.80 -10.78
C GLY A 44 -1.19 4.28 -10.63
N GLY A 45 -1.92 3.63 -9.74
CA GLY A 45 -1.79 2.19 -9.43
C GLY A 45 -0.81 1.86 -8.31
N ASP A 46 -0.29 2.88 -7.61
CA ASP A 46 0.63 2.72 -6.49
C ASP A 46 -0.02 1.99 -5.30
N ALA A 47 0.79 1.22 -4.57
CA ALA A 47 0.37 0.57 -3.34
C ALA A 47 0.00 1.59 -2.27
N CYS A 48 -1.25 1.56 -1.80
CA CYS A 48 -1.80 2.46 -0.80
C CYS A 48 -2.23 1.71 0.46
N ILE A 49 -2.12 2.36 1.62
CA ILE A 49 -2.70 1.82 2.86
C ILE A 49 -4.21 1.66 2.68
N ARG A 50 -4.74 0.51 3.09
CA ARG A 50 -6.15 0.14 2.96
C ARG A 50 -7.06 1.26 3.47
N GLN A 51 -8.14 1.51 2.73
CA GLN A 51 -9.13 2.56 3.04
C GLN A 51 -8.57 4.00 3.07
N THR A 52 -7.34 4.20 2.62
CA THR A 52 -6.74 5.53 2.47
C THR A 52 -6.23 5.71 1.04
N ARG A 53 -5.88 6.95 0.70
CA ARG A 53 -5.08 7.28 -0.49
C ARG A 53 -3.65 7.64 -0.13
N ILE A 54 -3.13 7.07 0.96
CA ILE A 54 -1.76 7.31 1.43
C ILE A 54 -0.86 6.21 0.84
N PRO A 55 0.04 6.54 -0.11
CA PRO A 55 0.87 5.54 -0.75
C PRO A 55 2.04 5.10 0.14
N VAL A 56 2.42 3.83 0.04
CA VAL A 56 3.51 3.23 0.82
C VAL A 56 4.84 3.92 0.50
N TRP A 57 5.09 4.26 -0.77
CA TRP A 57 6.33 4.93 -1.18
C TRP A 57 6.53 6.28 -0.50
N LEU A 58 5.44 7.00 -0.18
CA LEU A 58 5.50 8.29 0.50
C LEU A 58 5.95 8.13 1.95
N LEU A 59 5.39 7.14 2.66
CA LEU A 59 5.78 6.81 4.03
C LEU A 59 7.26 6.43 4.09
N VAL A 60 7.72 5.59 3.15
CA VAL A 60 9.14 5.20 3.03
C VAL A 60 10.03 6.40 2.75
N SER A 61 9.58 7.34 1.91
CA SER A 61 10.32 8.58 1.63
C SER A 61 10.46 9.46 2.88
N TYR A 62 9.43 9.54 3.72
CA TYR A 62 9.49 10.28 4.98
C TYR A 62 10.44 9.63 5.98
N GLN A 63 10.39 8.31 6.12
CA GLN A 63 11.30 7.57 6.98
C GLN A 63 12.77 7.78 6.55
N ARG A 64 13.06 7.73 5.24
CA ARG A 64 14.40 8.01 4.67
C ARG A 64 14.85 9.45 4.90
N SER A 65 13.90 10.38 4.97
CA SER A 65 14.17 11.79 5.28
C SER A 65 14.34 12.05 6.79
N GLY A 66 14.28 11.01 7.62
CA GLY A 66 14.47 11.09 9.08
C GLY A 66 13.22 11.45 9.88
N LEU A 67 12.01 11.38 9.27
CA LEU A 67 10.77 11.61 10.02
C LEU A 67 10.44 10.39 10.90
N SER A 68 10.17 10.62 12.19
CA SER A 68 9.80 9.55 13.12
C SER A 68 8.38 9.05 12.88
N GLU A 69 8.11 7.78 13.19
CA GLU A 69 6.77 7.20 13.07
C GLU A 69 5.72 7.97 13.88
N ALA A 70 6.07 8.43 15.08
CA ALA A 70 5.20 9.26 15.90
C ALA A 70 4.77 10.54 15.16
N LYS A 71 5.69 11.20 14.45
CA LYS A 71 5.36 12.37 13.64
C LYS A 71 4.57 12.01 12.39
N ILE A 72 4.79 10.83 11.81
CA ILE A 72 3.99 10.34 10.68
C ILE A 72 2.53 10.13 11.12
N LEU A 73 2.30 9.49 12.29
CA LEU A 73 0.96 9.26 12.83
C LEU A 73 0.28 10.56 13.25
N ASP A 74 1.02 11.53 13.81
CA ASP A 74 0.49 12.86 14.14
C ASP A 74 0.03 13.61 12.87
N ASN A 75 0.81 13.51 11.80
CA ASN A 75 0.51 14.10 10.50
C ASN A 75 -0.65 13.41 9.76
N TYR A 76 -0.88 12.13 10.04
CA TYR A 76 -1.93 11.32 9.42
C TYR A 76 -2.72 10.55 10.49
N PRO A 77 -3.63 11.22 11.23
CA PRO A 77 -4.36 10.59 12.34
C PRO A 77 -5.26 9.42 11.94
N THR A 78 -5.54 9.26 10.64
CA THR A 78 -6.28 8.12 10.08
C THR A 78 -5.43 6.85 9.99
N LEU A 79 -4.11 6.95 10.11
CA LEU A 79 -3.20 5.81 10.13
C LEU A 79 -3.06 5.25 11.53
N SER A 80 -2.98 3.93 11.62
CA SER A 80 -2.58 3.23 12.84
C SER A 80 -1.11 2.80 12.78
N ALA A 81 -0.53 2.46 13.94
CA ALA A 81 0.79 1.85 13.99
C ALA A 81 0.85 0.51 13.22
N VAL A 82 -0.27 -0.22 13.15
CA VAL A 82 -0.38 -1.46 12.38
C VAL A 82 -0.26 -1.17 10.89
N ASP A 83 -0.84 -0.07 10.41
CA ASP A 83 -0.73 0.34 9.01
C ASP A 83 0.71 0.68 8.63
N LEU A 84 1.46 1.36 9.51
CA LEU A 84 2.88 1.61 9.29
C LEU A 84 3.68 0.31 9.25
N ALA A 85 3.44 -0.61 10.17
CA ALA A 85 4.10 -1.92 10.17
C ALA A 85 3.82 -2.70 8.86
N ASN A 86 2.58 -2.67 8.37
CA ASN A 86 2.21 -3.26 7.09
C ASN A 86 2.94 -2.57 5.93
N ALA A 87 3.02 -1.23 5.94
CA ALA A 87 3.74 -0.45 4.93
C ALA A 87 5.23 -0.83 4.85
N TRP A 88 5.90 -0.94 5.99
CA TRP A 88 7.31 -1.30 6.06
C TRP A 88 7.57 -2.73 5.60
N SER A 89 6.73 -3.66 6.03
CA SER A 89 6.81 -5.05 5.60
C SER A 89 6.63 -5.14 4.06
N TYR A 90 5.68 -4.39 3.50
CA TYR A 90 5.45 -4.34 2.05
C TYR A 90 6.65 -3.77 1.31
N ALA A 91 7.21 -2.67 1.81
CA ALA A 91 8.37 -2.05 1.21
C ALA A 91 9.61 -2.96 1.22
N GLN A 92 9.75 -3.84 2.21
CA GLN A 92 10.84 -4.83 2.24
C GLN A 92 10.66 -5.91 1.16
N VAL A 93 9.44 -6.40 0.97
CA VAL A 93 9.17 -7.46 -0.03
C VAL A 93 9.16 -6.91 -1.46
N TYR A 94 8.67 -5.69 -1.67
CA TYR A 94 8.59 -5.04 -2.98
C TYR A 94 9.50 -3.82 -3.08
N ALA A 95 10.74 -3.93 -2.62
CA ALA A 95 11.70 -2.84 -2.62
C ALA A 95 11.85 -2.18 -4.00
N ASN A 96 12.00 -2.97 -5.06
CA ASN A 96 12.14 -2.46 -6.44
C ASN A 96 10.91 -1.64 -6.90
N GLU A 97 9.70 -2.06 -6.53
CA GLU A 97 8.48 -1.32 -6.84
C GLU A 97 8.47 0.03 -6.13
N ILE A 98 8.81 0.02 -4.84
CA ILE A 98 8.86 1.25 -4.04
C ILE A 98 9.94 2.20 -4.55
N GLU A 99 11.14 1.71 -4.88
CA GLU A 99 12.19 2.55 -5.47
C GLU A 99 11.74 3.20 -6.78
N ALA A 100 11.12 2.42 -7.68
CA ALA A 100 10.62 2.94 -8.94
C ALA A 100 9.54 4.02 -8.71
N ALA A 101 8.63 3.81 -7.75
CA ALA A 101 7.61 4.79 -7.39
C ALA A 101 8.21 6.09 -6.81
N ILE A 102 9.22 5.97 -5.94
CA ILE A 102 9.97 7.10 -5.37
C ILE A 102 10.70 7.88 -6.48
N ALA A 103 11.44 7.18 -7.35
CA ALA A 103 12.17 7.80 -8.46
C ALA A 103 11.23 8.56 -9.40
N LYS A 104 10.14 7.93 -9.84
CA LYS A 104 9.10 8.54 -10.68
C LYS A 104 8.54 9.83 -10.06
N HIS A 105 8.24 9.82 -8.76
CA HIS A 105 7.70 11.00 -8.08
C HIS A 105 8.76 12.08 -7.79
N ASN A 106 10.03 11.72 -7.67
CA ASN A 106 11.12 12.69 -7.52
C ASN A 106 11.50 13.35 -8.85
N GLU A 107 11.47 12.61 -9.96
CA GLU A 107 11.69 13.17 -11.30
C GLU A 107 10.62 14.20 -11.67
N ALA A 108 9.36 13.95 -11.28
CA ALA A 108 8.28 14.93 -11.44
C ALA A 108 8.53 16.25 -10.68
N LYS A 109 9.28 16.22 -9.58
CA LYS A 109 9.67 17.44 -8.83
C LYS A 109 10.77 18.24 -9.53
N ASN A 110 11.58 17.60 -10.38
CA ASN A 110 12.71 18.23 -11.06
C ASN A 110 12.35 18.90 -12.41
N ILE A 111 11.12 18.73 -12.88
CA ILE A 111 10.63 19.32 -14.16
C ILE A 111 9.95 20.69 -13.95
N VAL A 112 9.71 21.10 -12.69
CA VAL A 112 9.13 22.40 -12.35
C VAL A 112 10.22 23.31 -11.77
N PRO A 113 10.51 24.50 -12.36
CA PRO A 113 11.55 25.38 -11.83
C PRO A 113 11.25 25.77 -10.38
N LEU A 114 12.25 25.65 -9.52
CA LEU A 114 12.22 25.83 -8.05
C LEU A 114 11.73 27.22 -7.56
N ARG A 115 11.26 28.11 -8.44
CA ARG A 115 10.68 29.42 -8.09
C ARG A 115 9.17 29.40 -7.85
N THR A 116 8.49 28.28 -8.08
CA THR A 116 7.04 28.15 -7.79
C THR A 116 6.75 27.15 -6.64
N ILE A 117 7.79 26.60 -6.00
CA ILE A 117 7.63 25.61 -4.94
C ILE A 117 7.57 26.29 -3.57
N ASN A 118 6.51 27.06 -3.36
CA ASN A 118 5.99 27.35 -2.02
C ASN A 118 4.65 26.64 -1.75
N CYS A 119 4.24 25.67 -2.57
CA CYS A 119 2.92 25.02 -2.43
C CYS A 119 2.90 23.51 -2.16
N TRP A 120 4.03 22.79 -2.18
CA TRP A 120 4.01 21.32 -1.96
C TRP A 120 4.89 20.79 -0.82
N CYS A 121 5.74 21.62 -0.21
CA CYS A 121 6.47 21.28 1.03
C CYS A 121 5.98 22.03 2.28
N VAL A 122 5.05 22.99 2.15
CA VAL A 122 4.51 23.76 3.30
C VAL A 122 3.00 23.61 3.46
N ASN A 123 2.29 23.01 2.50
CA ASN A 123 0.84 22.90 2.56
C ASN A 123 0.39 21.43 2.67
N GLN A 124 0.42 20.95 3.90
CA GLN A 124 -0.27 19.77 4.40
C GLN A 124 -1.82 19.91 4.33
N SER A 125 -2.36 20.57 3.29
CA SER A 125 -3.77 20.96 3.19
C SER A 125 -4.41 20.70 1.82
N VAL A 126 -3.83 19.83 0.98
CA VAL A 126 -4.46 19.43 -0.31
C VAL A 126 -4.74 17.92 -0.44
N TYR A 127 -4.43 17.11 0.58
CA TYR A 127 -4.87 15.69 0.60
C TYR A 127 -6.06 15.41 1.54
N THR A 128 -6.67 16.44 2.13
CA THR A 128 -7.84 16.31 3.04
C THR A 128 -9.17 16.69 2.39
N LEU A 129 -9.26 16.81 1.07
CA LEU A 129 -10.54 17.03 0.38
C LEU A 129 -10.69 16.14 -0.85
N LEU A 130 -11.05 14.88 -0.58
CA LEU A 130 -11.93 14.08 -1.41
C LEU A 130 -12.57 13.06 -0.46
N VAL A 131 -13.50 13.58 0.34
CA VAL A 131 -14.64 12.81 0.87
C VAL A 131 -15.51 12.41 -0.32
#